data_AF-A0A1F9A5S6-F1
#
_entry.id   AF-A0A1F9A5S6-F1
#
_cell.length_a   1.000
_cell.length_b   1.000
_cell.length_c   1.000
_cell.angle_alpha   90.00
_cell.angle_beta   90.00
_cell.angle_gamma   90.00
#
_symmetry.space_group_name_H-M   'P 1'
#
loop_
_entity.id
_entity.type
_entity.pdbx_description
1 polymer ?
#
loop_
_entity_poly.entity_id
_entity_poly.type
_entity_poly.pdbx_seq_one_letter_code
_entity_poly.pdbx_strand_id
1 'polypeptide(L)'
;MVLSAMIAPRPCHTYYYGGLPIKGSRRKGRLWVEGNLLFFTVPKGKGGEEIDLKIPFPNIEKIALTRDNYYGSDTVLFNLSFRDQQGKSFTLRFAPIIIIPRRRIALQQQWFDFLTQAINAPAKAAHLSTR
;
A
#
# COMPACT_ATOMS: atom_id res chain seq x y z
N MET A 1 -3.37 -29.21 -5.67
CA MET A 1 -3.32 -27.99 -4.83
C MET A 1 -2.88 -26.85 -5.73
N VAL A 2 -3.82 -26.00 -6.17
CA VAL A 2 -3.53 -24.96 -7.18
C VAL A 2 -2.81 -23.81 -6.49
N LEU A 3 -1.50 -23.70 -6.74
CA LEU A 3 -0.74 -22.48 -6.51
C LEU A 3 -1.31 -21.42 -7.46
N SER A 4 -2.33 -20.70 -7.01
CA SER A 4 -2.70 -19.45 -7.68
C SER A 4 -1.53 -18.51 -7.47
N ALA A 5 -0.70 -18.32 -8.51
CA ALA A 5 0.33 -17.29 -8.50
C ALA A 5 -0.38 -15.99 -8.12
N MET A 6 -0.04 -15.38 -6.97
CA MET A 6 -0.63 -14.10 -6.59
C MET A 6 -0.29 -13.10 -7.68
N ILE A 7 -1.27 -12.80 -8.54
CA ILE A 7 -1.08 -11.83 -9.61
C ILE A 7 -1.05 -10.46 -8.92
N ALA A 8 0.12 -9.84 -8.93
CA ALA A 8 0.29 -8.49 -8.41
C ALA A 8 -0.69 -7.54 -9.13
N PRO A 9 -1.41 -6.68 -8.39
CA PRO A 9 -2.26 -5.66 -8.99
C PRO A 9 -1.43 -4.76 -9.91
N ARG A 10 -2.08 -4.24 -10.95
CA ARG A 10 -1.41 -3.31 -11.86
C ARG A 10 -0.96 -2.07 -11.10
N PRO A 11 0.23 -1.51 -11.43
CA PRO A 11 0.64 -0.21 -10.94
C PRO A 11 -0.47 0.83 -11.11
N CYS A 12 -0.73 1.63 -10.08
CA CYS A 12 -1.79 2.62 -10.11
C CYS A 12 -1.35 3.96 -9.53
N HIS A 13 -2.10 5.01 -9.89
CA HIS A 13 -2.04 6.25 -9.13
C HIS A 13 -2.75 6.09 -7.80
N THR A 14 -2.28 6.83 -6.80
CA THR A 14 -2.83 6.81 -5.46
C THR A 14 -2.76 8.21 -4.85
N TYR A 15 -3.62 8.51 -3.88
CA TYR A 15 -3.47 9.70 -3.05
C TYR A 15 -2.88 9.31 -1.70
N TYR A 16 -1.87 10.02 -1.25
CA TYR A 16 -1.39 9.99 0.14
C TYR A 16 -2.29 10.85 1.02
N TYR A 17 -2.75 10.34 2.15
CA TYR A 17 -3.63 11.04 3.10
C TYR A 17 -2.99 11.27 4.48
N GLY A 18 -1.82 10.70 4.79
CA GLY A 18 -1.13 10.94 6.05
C GLY A 18 -0.55 9.69 6.68
N GLY A 19 -0.12 9.86 7.94
CA GLY A 19 0.34 8.78 8.82
C GLY A 19 1.85 8.49 8.78
N LEU A 20 2.59 9.24 7.96
CA LEU A 20 4.04 9.40 8.09
C LEU A 20 4.34 10.73 8.80
N PRO A 21 5.50 10.86 9.50
CA PRO A 21 5.89 12.07 10.24
C PRO A 21 6.41 13.18 9.31
N ILE A 22 5.66 13.49 8.25
CA ILE A 22 6.02 14.47 7.21
C ILE A 22 4.84 15.40 6.94
N LYS A 23 5.15 16.60 6.44
CA LYS A 23 4.12 17.58 6.07
C LYS A 23 3.50 17.28 4.70
N GLY A 24 2.29 17.79 4.50
CA GLY A 24 1.56 17.73 3.23
C GLY A 24 0.82 16.41 3.02
N SER A 25 -0.46 16.37 3.38
CA SER A 25 -1.41 15.31 3.03
C SER A 25 -2.09 15.61 1.68
N ARG A 26 -2.89 14.65 1.19
CA ARG A 26 -3.66 14.70 -0.07
C ARG A 26 -2.81 15.00 -1.30
N ARG A 27 -1.74 14.21 -1.48
CA ARG A 27 -0.82 14.35 -2.63
C ARG A 27 -0.89 13.13 -3.53
N LYS A 28 -0.93 13.37 -4.84
CA LYS A 28 -0.97 12.29 -5.83
C LYS A 28 0.39 11.63 -5.93
N GLY A 29 0.39 10.31 -5.93
CA GLY A 29 1.56 9.46 -6.01
C GLY A 29 1.35 8.25 -6.91
N ARG A 30 2.18 7.25 -6.72
CA ARG A 30 2.13 5.96 -7.41
C ARG A 30 2.31 4.81 -6.42
N LEU A 31 1.59 3.73 -6.66
CA LEU A 31 1.65 2.48 -5.92
C LEU A 31 1.91 1.34 -6.90
N TRP A 32 2.88 0.50 -6.62
CA TRP A 32 3.16 -0.70 -7.38
C TRP A 32 3.87 -1.75 -6.54
N VAL A 33 3.98 -2.96 -7.08
CA VAL A 33 4.70 -4.09 -6.48
C VAL A 33 5.79 -4.50 -7.45
N GLU A 34 6.96 -4.80 -6.90
CA GLU A 34 8.07 -5.40 -7.63
C GLU A 34 8.76 -6.42 -6.72
N GLY A 35 8.78 -7.69 -7.14
CA GLY A 35 9.23 -8.79 -6.30
C GLY A 35 8.44 -8.91 -5.00
N ASN A 36 9.14 -8.81 -3.87
CA ASN A 36 8.58 -8.90 -2.51
C ASN A 36 8.45 -7.53 -1.81
N LEU A 37 8.44 -6.46 -2.60
CA LEU A 37 8.42 -5.08 -2.12
C LEU A 37 7.17 -4.35 -2.62
N LEU A 38 6.53 -3.62 -1.70
CA LEU A 38 5.54 -2.60 -2.02
C LEU A 38 6.24 -1.26 -2.19
N PHE A 39 6.04 -0.63 -3.33
CA PHE A 39 6.57 0.70 -3.62
C PHE A 39 5.47 1.74 -3.53
N PHE A 40 5.75 2.83 -2.83
CA PHE A 40 4.85 3.97 -2.71
C PHE A 40 5.64 5.27 -2.83
N THR A 41 5.37 6.01 -3.90
CA THR A 41 6.05 7.30 -4.13
C THR A 41 5.07 8.45 -4.22
N VAL A 42 5.48 9.60 -3.68
CA VAL A 42 4.78 10.88 -3.83
C VAL A 42 5.83 11.94 -4.11
N PRO A 43 5.77 12.60 -5.28
CA PRO A 43 6.73 13.65 -5.61
C PRO A 43 6.63 14.81 -4.62
N LYS A 44 7.73 15.55 -4.50
CA LYS A 44 7.76 16.82 -3.76
C LYS A 44 6.71 17.79 -4.33
N GLY A 45 5.96 18.44 -3.44
CA GLY A 45 4.89 19.37 -3.83
C GLY A 45 4.89 20.63 -2.96
N LYS A 46 4.01 21.58 -3.26
CA LYS A 46 3.83 22.80 -2.45
C LYS A 46 3.41 22.41 -1.03
N GLY A 47 4.35 22.44 -0.09
CA GLY A 47 4.12 22.15 1.33
C GLY A 47 4.31 20.70 1.78
N GLY A 48 4.85 19.81 0.94
CA GLY A 48 5.09 18.42 1.31
C GLY A 48 6.41 17.86 0.78
N GLU A 49 7.10 17.12 1.65
CA GLU A 49 8.35 16.41 1.34
C GLU A 49 8.12 15.23 0.39
N GLU A 50 9.13 14.87 -0.38
CA GLU A 50 9.07 13.66 -1.19
C GLU A 50 8.86 12.42 -0.32
N ILE A 51 8.09 11.47 -0.83
CA ILE A 51 7.92 10.15 -0.24
C ILE A 51 8.47 9.14 -1.24
N ASP A 52 9.47 8.36 -0.85
CA ASP A 52 9.93 7.17 -1.58
C ASP A 52 10.01 6.00 -0.60
N LEU A 53 8.90 5.26 -0.49
CA LEU A 53 8.82 4.09 0.39
C LEU A 53 8.99 2.81 -0.40
N LYS A 54 9.86 1.95 0.12
CA LYS A 54 10.11 0.57 -0.34
C LYS A 54 9.88 -0.34 0.85
N ILE A 55 8.69 -0.92 0.93
CA ILE A 55 8.22 -1.66 2.10
C ILE A 55 8.26 -3.15 1.78
N PRO A 56 9.17 -3.94 2.39
CA PRO A 56 9.13 -5.38 2.26
C PRO A 56 7.83 -5.94 2.83
N PHE A 57 7.20 -6.90 2.14
CA PHE A 57 5.98 -7.54 2.67
C PHE A 57 6.15 -8.13 4.08
N PRO A 58 7.30 -8.73 4.46
CA PRO A 58 7.52 -9.19 5.83
C PRO A 58 7.50 -8.09 6.90
N ASN A 59 7.69 -6.83 6.50
CA ASN A 59 7.65 -5.68 7.41
C ASN A 59 6.24 -5.11 7.56
N ILE A 60 5.27 -5.56 6.75
CA ILE A 60 3.89 -5.09 6.84
C ILE A 60 3.18 -5.86 7.94
N GLU A 61 2.63 -5.12 8.91
CA GLU A 61 1.99 -5.68 10.09
C GLU A 61 0.51 -5.98 9.83
N LYS A 62 -0.19 -5.05 9.15
CA LYS A 62 -1.62 -5.17 8.88
C LYS A 62 -2.08 -4.20 7.79
N ILE A 63 -3.23 -4.50 7.22
CA ILE A 63 -3.98 -3.60 6.37
C ILE A 63 -5.45 -3.54 6.77
N ALA A 64 -6.03 -2.35 6.75
CA ALA A 64 -7.45 -2.15 7.02
C ALA A 64 -8.02 -1.05 6.13
N LEU A 65 -9.30 -1.17 5.78
CA LEU A 65 -10.04 -0.13 5.08
C LEU A 65 -10.83 0.71 6.10
N THR A 66 -10.78 2.03 5.95
CA THR A 66 -11.68 2.95 6.65
C THR A 66 -12.44 3.78 5.63
N ARG A 67 -13.70 4.09 5.94
CA ARG A 67 -14.44 5.13 5.22
C ARG A 67 -14.19 6.46 5.93
N ASP A 68 -13.83 7.47 5.17
CA ASP A 68 -13.57 8.82 5.67
C ASP A 68 -14.30 9.81 4.76
N ASN A 69 -14.92 10.83 5.34
CA ASN A 69 -15.60 11.88 4.58
C ASN A 69 -14.62 13.03 4.36
N TYR A 70 -13.76 12.88 3.36
CA TYR A 70 -12.79 13.90 3.02
C TYR A 70 -13.44 14.93 2.08
N TYR A 71 -13.74 16.12 2.61
CA TYR A 71 -14.36 17.25 1.88
C TYR A 71 -15.69 16.90 1.19
N GLY A 72 -16.58 16.19 1.87
CA GLY A 72 -17.92 15.87 1.35
C GLY A 72 -17.95 14.68 0.38
N SER A 73 -16.84 13.96 0.22
CA SER A 73 -16.77 12.74 -0.58
C SER A 73 -16.41 11.54 0.31
N ASP A 74 -17.30 10.54 0.31
CA ASP A 74 -17.03 9.23 0.90
C ASP A 74 -15.81 8.59 0.21
N THR A 75 -14.70 8.59 0.94
CA THR A 75 -13.41 8.11 0.45
C THR A 75 -13.04 6.85 1.22
N VAL A 76 -12.79 5.76 0.50
CA VAL A 76 -12.21 4.54 1.08
C VAL A 76 -10.70 4.73 1.19
N LEU A 77 -10.19 4.71 2.42
CA LEU A 77 -8.77 4.82 2.73
C LEU A 77 -8.21 3.46 3.15
N PHE A 78 -7.05 3.15 2.60
CA PHE A 78 -6.19 2.06 2.99
C PHE A 78 -5.31 2.54 4.12
N ASN A 79 -5.32 1.82 5.24
CA ASN A 79 -4.45 2.03 6.38
C ASN A 79 -3.49 0.84 6.44
N LEU A 80 -2.29 1.03 5.93
CA LEU A 80 -1.25 0.00 5.86
C LEU A 80 -0.21 0.26 6.95
N SER A 81 -0.20 -0.59 7.97
CA SER A 81 0.78 -0.50 9.05
C SER A 81 2.02 -1.33 8.73
N PHE A 82 3.20 -0.77 8.94
CA PHE A 82 4.47 -1.44 8.66
C PHE A 82 5.57 -0.95 9.60
N ARG A 83 6.61 -1.76 9.78
CA ARG A 83 7.83 -1.39 10.51
C ARG A 83 8.90 -0.87 9.57
N ASP A 84 9.54 0.22 9.98
CA ASP A 84 10.76 0.70 9.33
C ASP A 84 11.98 -0.15 9.73
N GLN A 85 13.16 0.27 9.26
CA GLN A 85 14.42 -0.40 9.55
C GLN A 85 14.83 -0.30 11.03
N GLN A 86 14.30 0.66 11.78
CA GLN A 86 14.55 0.87 13.21
C GLN A 86 13.52 0.12 14.07
N GLY A 87 12.60 -0.63 13.43
CA GLY A 87 11.53 -1.35 14.10
C GLY A 87 10.35 -0.48 14.53
N LYS A 88 10.35 0.82 14.17
CA LYS A 88 9.26 1.74 14.48
C LYS A 88 8.09 1.51 13.54
N SER A 89 6.90 1.38 14.12
CA SER A 89 5.67 1.20 13.34
C SER A 89 5.13 2.54 12.82
N PHE A 90 4.74 2.54 11.55
CA PHE A 90 4.02 3.63 10.89
C PHE A 90 2.73 3.11 10.28
N THR A 91 1.78 3.99 10.00
CA THR A 91 0.56 3.63 9.25
C THR A 91 0.41 4.55 8.06
N LEU A 92 0.69 4.04 6.86
CA LEU A 92 0.48 4.78 5.62
C LEU A 92 -1.01 4.82 5.29
N ARG A 93 -1.58 6.03 5.19
CA ARG A 93 -2.96 6.25 4.76
C ARG A 93 -2.99 6.65 3.29
N PHE A 94 -3.68 5.89 2.43
CA PHE A 94 -3.74 6.18 1.00
C PHE A 94 -5.04 5.72 0.32
N ALA A 95 -5.29 6.17 -0.90
CA ALA A 95 -6.43 5.73 -1.72
C ALA A 95 -6.03 5.53 -3.19
N PRO A 96 -6.10 4.30 -3.75
CA PRO A 96 -5.94 4.06 -5.18
C PRO A 96 -6.96 4.86 -6.02
N ILE A 97 -6.49 5.45 -7.12
CA ILE A 97 -7.27 6.37 -7.95
C ILE A 97 -7.50 5.79 -9.34
N ILE A 98 -8.77 5.73 -9.74
CA ILE A 98 -9.23 5.64 -11.13
C ILE A 98 -10.46 6.56 -11.27
N ILE A 99 -10.57 7.28 -12.40
CA ILE A 99 -11.68 8.21 -12.67
C ILE A 99 -13.03 7.47 -12.72
N ILE A 100 -13.05 6.31 -13.37
CA ILE A 100 -14.26 5.51 -13.57
C ILE A 100 -14.64 4.79 -12.25
N PRO A 101 -15.80 5.09 -11.61
CA PRO A 101 -16.12 4.60 -10.26
C PRO A 101 -16.10 3.07 -10.11
N ARG A 102 -16.74 2.34 -11.03
CA ARG A 102 -16.76 0.86 -10.98
C ARG A 102 -15.35 0.26 -11.07
N ARG A 103 -14.50 0.83 -11.94
CA ARG A 103 -13.11 0.39 -12.08
C ARG A 103 -12.27 0.77 -10.85
N ARG A 104 -12.56 1.89 -10.21
CA ARG A 104 -11.94 2.27 -8.93
C ARG A 104 -12.26 1.26 -7.83
N ILE A 105 -13.52 0.87 -7.68
CA ILE A 105 -13.93 -0.13 -6.68
C ILE A 105 -13.22 -1.48 -6.95
N ALA A 106 -13.24 -1.94 -8.20
CA ALA A 106 -12.55 -3.18 -8.58
C ALA A 106 -11.04 -3.11 -8.32
N LEU A 107 -10.38 -1.98 -8.64
CA LEU A 107 -8.97 -1.76 -8.34
C LEU A 107 -8.70 -1.78 -6.83
N GLN A 108 -9.53 -1.10 -6.04
CA GLN A 108 -9.41 -1.08 -4.58
C GLN A 108 -9.56 -2.50 -4.01
N GLN A 109 -10.56 -3.25 -4.45
CA GLN A 109 -10.75 -4.64 -4.03
C GLN A 109 -9.53 -5.50 -4.38
N GLN A 110 -9.03 -5.41 -5.62
CA GLN A 110 -7.83 -6.15 -6.05
C GLN A 110 -6.61 -5.83 -5.19
N TRP A 111 -6.37 -4.55 -4.88
CA TRP A 111 -5.27 -4.15 -4.02
C TRP A 111 -5.44 -4.65 -2.59
N PHE A 112 -6.64 -4.57 -2.04
CA PHE A 112 -6.91 -5.00 -0.67
C PHE A 112 -6.75 -6.52 -0.52
N ASP A 113 -7.30 -7.29 -1.45
CA ASP A 113 -7.21 -8.74 -1.45
C ASP A 113 -5.75 -9.19 -1.61
N PHE A 114 -5.02 -8.59 -2.55
CA PHE A 114 -3.61 -8.88 -2.75
C PHE A 114 -2.78 -8.59 -1.49
N LEU A 115 -2.93 -7.41 -0.88
CA LEU A 115 -2.15 -7.05 0.29
C LEU A 115 -2.51 -7.91 1.50
N THR A 116 -3.80 -8.21 1.70
CA THR A 116 -4.25 -9.13 2.77
C THR A 116 -3.64 -10.51 2.59
N GLN A 117 -3.61 -11.03 1.37
CA GLN A 117 -2.99 -12.31 1.07
C GLN A 117 -1.47 -12.28 1.23
N ALA A 118 -0.80 -11.22 0.77
CA ALA A 118 0.66 -11.07 0.89
C ALA A 118 1.12 -10.96 2.35
N ILE A 119 0.35 -10.30 3.22
CA ILE A 119 0.62 -10.17 4.66
C ILE A 119 0.41 -11.50 5.38
N ASN A 120 -0.64 -12.25 5.01
CA ASN A 120 -0.99 -13.51 5.66
C ASN A 120 -0.33 -14.73 5.01
N ALA A 121 0.41 -14.56 3.91
CA ALA A 121 1.11 -15.65 3.26
C ALA A 121 2.11 -16.25 4.24
N PRO A 122 2.13 -17.57 4.43
CA PRO A 122 3.16 -18.20 5.25
C PRO A 122 4.52 -17.82 4.65
N ALA A 123 5.45 -17.41 5.52
CA ALA A 123 6.81 -17.08 5.11
C ALA A 123 7.30 -18.22 4.21
N LYS A 124 7.48 -17.92 2.92
CA LYS A 124 7.99 -18.88 1.94
C LYS A 124 9.25 -19.43 2.59
N ALA A 125 9.21 -20.70 3.01
CA ALA A 125 10.27 -21.31 3.79
C ALA A 125 11.57 -20.90 3.11
N ALA A 126 12.39 -20.13 3.83
CA ALA A 126 13.74 -19.82 3.40
C ALA A 126 14.30 -21.17 2.96
N HIS A 127 14.67 -21.29 1.68
CA HIS A 127 15.38 -22.47 1.22
C HIS A 127 16.63 -22.54 2.12
N LEU A 128 16.55 -23.38 3.14
CA LEU A 128 17.69 -23.87 3.89
C LEU A 128 18.52 -24.56 2.83
N SER A 129 19.50 -23.82 2.29
CA SER A 129 20.57 -24.37 1.49
C SER A 129 21.42 -25.21 2.43
N THR A 130 20.97 -26.41 2.73
CA THR A 130 21.82 -27.47 3.23
C THR A 130 22.52 -28.10 2.04
N ARG A 131 23.68 -27.54 1.69
CA ARG A 131 24.93 -28.24 1.32
C ARG A 131 25.91 -27.27 0.68
#